data_AF-A8UDH4-F1
#
_entry.id   AF-A8UDH4-F1
#
_cell.length_a   1.000
_cell.length_b   1.000
_cell.length_c   1.000
_cell.angle_alpha   90.00
_cell.angle_beta   90.00
_cell.angle_gamma   90.00
#
_symmetry.space_group_name_H-M   'P 1'
#
loop_
_entity.id
_entity.type
_entity.pdbx_description
1 polymer ?
#
loop_
_entity_poly.entity_id
_entity_poly.type
_entity_poly.pdbx_seq_one_letter_code
_entity_poly.pdbx_strand_id
1 'polypeptide(L)'
;MQRILFLIFTSSLLFLGYFSFNVLAIQGFINPTIEKPSEEMIIKEGDSYLSEVKKLIGNPLEFTSGSHKKAGTSMEQNRSALIKNSTIVTYQVDGDTLSTKNINYKNANQVKYAEDTSQHKELWESFTTIIPTDLRTNVKSFSVFSDGASNLLGYVDSLDYNGDTWQLGVDYADSKDEKNFYYTLIHEYGHLLTLSSDQMVSNYDWKTTGEKEATYSSFYGKSNTDSYMNLYYQKFWLDYYQEWQQLNKQNDTAAKNAFYTEHAEDFLTPYAVTHPEEDIAESWTFFVLSPKESNTTIAQKKQNFFYQFPELVEIRTEILKNLLTEAKKD
;
A
#
# COMPACT_ATOMS: atom_id res chain seq x y z
N MET A 1 -53.89 44.55 -41.84
CA MET A 1 -53.12 45.76 -41.46
C MET A 1 -51.65 45.45 -41.75
N GLN A 2 -51.16 45.86 -42.93
CA GLN A 2 -50.04 46.81 -43.16
C GLN A 2 -48.67 46.27 -42.67
N ARG A 3 -47.82 45.68 -43.54
CA ARG A 3 -46.77 46.28 -44.44
C ARG A 3 -45.65 46.98 -43.63
N ILE A 4 -44.35 46.71 -43.82
CA ILE A 4 -43.43 47.18 -44.90
C ILE A 4 -42.07 46.46 -44.69
N LEU A 5 -41.54 45.65 -45.62
CA LEU A 5 -40.46 45.92 -46.62
C LEU A 5 -39.13 46.50 -46.08
N PHE A 6 -38.00 45.80 -46.31
CA PHE A 6 -36.93 46.30 -47.20
C PHE A 6 -35.91 45.20 -47.57
N LEU A 7 -35.72 45.06 -48.88
CA LEU A 7 -34.75 44.23 -49.58
C LEU A 7 -33.79 45.21 -50.26
N ILE A 8 -32.47 45.05 -50.12
CA ILE A 8 -31.49 45.57 -51.09
C ILE A 8 -30.45 44.48 -51.35
N PHE A 9 -30.42 44.05 -52.61
CA PHE A 9 -29.37 43.28 -53.26
C PHE A 9 -28.22 44.21 -53.66
N THR A 10 -26.97 43.77 -53.50
CA THR A 10 -25.95 43.96 -54.55
C THR A 10 -24.92 42.84 -54.47
N SER A 11 -24.76 42.16 -55.61
CA SER A 11 -23.76 41.16 -55.94
C SER A 11 -22.47 41.83 -56.39
N SER A 12 -21.31 41.29 -55.97
CA SER A 12 -20.06 41.47 -56.71
C SER A 12 -19.16 40.25 -56.50
N LEU A 13 -18.69 39.72 -57.63
CA LEU A 13 -17.95 38.48 -57.85
C LEU A 13 -16.44 38.61 -57.59
N LEU A 14 -15.82 37.45 -57.31
CA LEU A 14 -14.45 36.99 -57.64
C LEU A 14 -13.24 37.56 -56.85
N PHE A 15 -12.50 36.68 -56.14
CA PHE A 15 -11.25 36.08 -56.67
C PHE A 15 -10.74 34.95 -55.76
N LEU A 16 -10.18 33.91 -56.39
CA LEU A 16 -9.47 32.79 -55.77
C LEU A 16 -8.20 33.25 -55.05
N GLY A 17 -7.85 32.57 -53.95
CA GLY A 17 -6.54 32.65 -53.33
C GLY A 17 -6.28 31.46 -52.41
N TYR A 18 -5.86 30.34 -52.97
CA TYR A 18 -5.19 29.26 -52.24
C TYR A 18 -3.86 29.81 -51.69
N PHE A 19 -3.75 29.96 -50.37
CA PHE A 19 -2.44 30.17 -49.74
C PHE A 19 -1.88 28.82 -49.30
N SER A 20 -0.99 28.28 -50.13
CA SER A 20 -0.02 27.26 -49.75
C SER A 20 1.05 27.91 -48.88
N PHE A 21 1.07 27.59 -47.57
CA PHE A 21 2.24 27.85 -46.76
C PHE A 21 3.24 26.70 -46.93
N ASN A 22 4.26 26.97 -47.72
CA ASN A 22 5.50 26.20 -47.70
C ASN A 22 6.14 26.37 -46.31
N VAL A 23 6.18 25.30 -45.51
CA VAL A 23 7.05 25.25 -44.35
C VAL A 23 8.45 24.96 -44.87
N LEU A 24 9.29 25.99 -44.84
CA LEU A 24 10.74 25.88 -45.00
C LEU A 24 11.26 24.94 -43.91
N ALA A 25 11.86 23.82 -44.31
CA ALA A 25 12.61 22.96 -43.40
C ALA A 25 13.85 23.70 -42.89
N ILE A 26 13.78 24.23 -41.67
CA ILE A 26 14.97 24.58 -40.90
C ILE A 26 15.43 23.29 -40.22
N GLN A 27 16.53 22.72 -40.70
CA GLN A 27 17.27 21.69 -39.99
C GLN A 27 17.82 22.30 -38.69
N GLY A 28 17.10 22.07 -37.59
CA GLY A 28 17.52 22.40 -36.24
C GLY A 28 16.93 21.36 -35.29
N PHE A 29 17.79 20.41 -34.88
CA PHE A 29 17.63 19.51 -33.74
C PHE A 29 16.21 19.31 -33.20
N ILE A 30 15.47 18.39 -33.82
CA ILE A 30 14.38 17.69 -33.12
C ILE A 30 15.06 16.76 -32.13
N ASN A 31 14.98 17.12 -30.85
CA ASN A 31 15.36 16.29 -29.72
C ASN A 31 14.60 14.95 -29.85
N PRO A 32 15.27 13.78 -29.92
CA PRO A 32 14.56 12.52 -30.07
C PRO A 32 13.70 12.31 -28.82
N THR A 33 12.49 11.80 -29.04
CA THR A 33 11.64 11.15 -28.03
C THR A 33 12.48 10.57 -26.90
N ILE A 34 12.30 11.08 -25.67
CA ILE A 34 12.85 10.43 -24.47
C ILE A 34 12.15 9.07 -24.41
N GLU A 35 12.86 8.03 -24.85
CA GLU A 35 12.39 6.66 -24.77
C GLU A 35 12.23 6.33 -23.28
N LYS A 36 11.03 5.90 -22.86
CA LYS A 36 10.77 5.49 -21.48
C LYS A 36 11.78 4.39 -21.11
N PRO A 37 12.45 4.45 -19.95
CA PRO A 37 13.39 3.42 -19.54
C PRO A 37 12.77 2.03 -19.63
N SER A 38 13.55 1.01 -20.01
CA SER A 38 13.06 -0.37 -19.99
C SER A 38 12.81 -0.81 -18.54
N GLU A 39 11.88 -1.75 -18.34
CA GLU A 39 11.57 -2.30 -17.01
C GLU A 39 12.85 -2.82 -16.30
N GLU A 40 13.76 -3.47 -17.05
CA GLU A 40 15.03 -3.94 -16.50
C GLU A 40 15.92 -2.80 -15.98
N MET A 41 15.90 -1.63 -16.62
CA MET A 41 16.62 -0.45 -16.12
C MET A 41 15.99 0.08 -14.84
N ILE A 42 14.65 0.15 -14.76
CA ILE A 42 13.92 0.61 -13.57
C ILE A 42 14.18 -0.31 -12.38
N ILE A 43 14.20 -1.62 -12.59
CA ILE A 43 14.53 -2.62 -11.55
C ILE A 43 15.96 -2.40 -11.05
N LYS A 44 16.95 -2.26 -11.95
CA LYS A 44 18.35 -2.02 -11.58
C LYS A 44 18.55 -0.72 -10.80
N GLU A 45 17.81 0.32 -11.17
CA GLU A 45 17.81 1.60 -10.44
C GLU A 45 17.28 1.42 -9.01
N GLY A 46 16.10 0.78 -8.86
CA GLY A 46 15.54 0.46 -7.55
C GLY A 46 16.49 -0.39 -6.70
N ASP A 47 17.10 -1.43 -7.28
CA ASP A 47 18.04 -2.30 -6.58
C ASP A 47 19.32 -1.55 -6.14
N SER A 48 19.73 -0.52 -6.89
CA SER A 48 20.82 0.36 -6.46
C SER A 48 20.45 1.14 -5.20
N TYR A 49 19.25 1.72 -5.14
CA TYR A 49 18.77 2.41 -3.93
C TYR A 49 18.64 1.44 -2.76
N LEU A 50 18.09 0.24 -2.97
CA LEU A 50 18.00 -0.79 -1.95
C LEU A 50 19.39 -1.16 -1.38
N SER A 51 20.40 -1.27 -2.24
CA SER A 51 21.77 -1.54 -1.79
C SER A 51 22.34 -0.41 -0.92
N GLU A 52 22.00 0.84 -1.20
CA GLU A 52 22.42 1.98 -0.36
C GLU A 52 21.66 2.00 0.97
N VAL A 53 20.34 1.78 0.97
CA VAL A 53 19.53 1.66 2.20
C VAL A 53 20.15 0.59 3.11
N LYS A 54 20.46 -0.59 2.57
CA LYS A 54 21.05 -1.69 3.34
C LYS A 54 22.42 -1.36 3.94
N LYS A 55 23.19 -0.44 3.34
CA LYS A 55 24.47 0.02 3.90
C LYS A 55 24.29 0.99 5.07
N LEU A 56 23.21 1.78 5.06
CA LEU A 56 22.93 2.78 6.09
C LEU A 56 22.32 2.11 7.33
N ILE A 57 21.23 1.36 7.16
CA ILE A 57 20.43 0.85 8.28
C ILE A 57 20.53 -0.67 8.48
N GLY A 58 21.29 -1.37 7.64
CA GLY A 58 21.29 -2.84 7.57
C GLY A 58 20.13 -3.40 6.76
N ASN A 59 19.98 -4.72 6.69
CA ASN A 59 18.90 -5.33 5.93
C ASN A 59 17.56 -5.25 6.68
N PRO A 60 16.53 -4.54 6.16
CA PRO A 60 15.23 -4.45 6.83
C PRO A 60 14.51 -5.80 6.95
N LEU A 61 14.91 -6.81 6.17
CA LEU A 61 14.38 -8.17 6.23
C LEU A 61 15.13 -9.09 7.21
N GLU A 62 16.16 -8.61 7.92
CA GLU A 62 16.84 -9.41 8.96
C GLU A 62 16.04 -9.39 10.28
N PHE A 63 15.59 -10.57 10.70
CA PHE A 63 14.87 -10.80 11.95
C PHE A 63 15.87 -11.05 13.10
N THR A 64 16.24 -10.01 13.87
CA THR A 64 17.34 -10.06 14.86
C THR A 64 16.99 -10.69 16.22
N SER A 65 15.77 -11.17 16.45
CA SER A 65 15.46 -11.93 17.65
C SER A 65 14.55 -13.11 17.31
N GLY A 66 14.81 -14.28 17.89
CA GLY A 66 14.16 -15.57 17.60
C GLY A 66 12.65 -15.66 17.91
N SER A 67 11.93 -14.53 17.93
CA SER A 67 10.50 -14.47 17.70
C SER A 67 10.26 -13.95 16.29
N HIS A 68 9.71 -14.80 15.42
CA HIS A 68 9.21 -14.40 14.10
C HIS A 68 8.06 -13.39 14.25
N LYS A 69 8.37 -12.11 14.42
CA LYS A 69 7.36 -11.05 14.41
C LYS A 69 7.88 -9.83 13.67
N LYS A 70 7.60 -9.78 12.38
CA LYS A 70 7.28 -8.51 11.71
C LYS A 70 5.86 -8.62 11.19
N ALA A 71 5.13 -7.54 11.44
CA ALA A 71 3.71 -7.46 11.72
C ALA A 71 3.25 -8.29 12.96
N GLY A 72 2.43 -7.66 13.79
CA GLY A 72 2.18 -8.04 15.18
C GLY A 72 1.48 -9.39 15.36
N THR A 73 1.46 -9.97 16.56
CA THR A 73 0.62 -11.17 16.81
C THR A 73 -0.86 -10.78 16.87
N SER A 74 -1.57 -10.85 15.74
CA SER A 74 -3.01 -10.56 15.70
C SER A 74 -3.82 -11.70 16.34
N MET A 75 -4.63 -11.31 17.33
CA MET A 75 -5.89 -11.94 17.69
C MET A 75 -6.98 -10.93 17.32
N GLU A 76 -7.63 -11.11 16.16
CA GLU A 76 -8.53 -10.11 15.58
C GLU A 76 -9.73 -9.76 16.47
N GLN A 77 -10.27 -10.72 17.23
CA GLN A 77 -11.40 -10.48 18.14
C GLN A 77 -11.10 -9.48 19.27
N ASN A 78 -9.81 -9.23 19.56
CA ASN A 78 -9.38 -8.22 20.52
C ASN A 78 -8.68 -7.01 19.87
N ARG A 79 -8.43 -7.01 18.55
CA ARG A 79 -7.67 -5.96 17.85
C ARG A 79 -8.36 -4.61 17.94
N SER A 80 -9.66 -4.53 17.67
CA SER A 80 -10.40 -3.25 17.78
C SER A 80 -10.43 -2.71 19.22
N ALA A 81 -10.53 -3.59 20.22
CA ALA A 81 -10.50 -3.19 21.62
C ALA A 81 -9.09 -2.73 22.04
N LEU A 82 -8.06 -3.45 21.58
CA LEU A 82 -6.65 -3.12 21.77
C LEU A 82 -6.35 -1.75 21.16
N ILE A 83 -6.60 -1.55 19.86
CA ILE A 83 -6.43 -0.26 19.16
C ILE A 83 -7.15 0.86 19.91
N LYS A 84 -8.40 0.66 20.28
CA LYS A 84 -9.19 1.68 21.00
C LYS A 84 -8.58 2.05 22.35
N ASN A 85 -8.01 1.08 23.08
CA ASN A 85 -7.44 1.30 24.40
C ASN A 85 -6.00 1.83 24.33
N SER A 86 -5.24 1.43 23.32
CA SER A 86 -3.83 1.81 23.11
C SER A 86 -3.68 3.13 22.35
N THR A 87 -4.68 3.56 21.57
CA THR A 87 -4.65 4.84 20.85
C THR A 87 -4.47 5.99 21.82
N ILE A 88 -3.49 6.85 21.53
CA ILE A 88 -3.15 8.02 22.34
C ILE A 88 -3.73 9.27 21.71
N VAL A 89 -3.56 9.42 20.40
CA VAL A 89 -4.03 10.58 19.65
C VAL A 89 -4.35 10.19 18.21
N THR A 90 -5.37 10.83 17.65
CA THR A 90 -5.76 10.69 16.24
C THR A 90 -5.81 12.07 15.57
N TYR A 91 -5.33 12.15 14.34
CA TYR A 91 -5.27 13.33 13.50
C TYR A 91 -6.12 13.15 12.25
N GLN A 92 -6.77 14.22 11.79
CA GLN A 92 -7.24 14.30 10.41
C GLN A 92 -6.06 14.60 9.47
N VAL A 93 -6.03 13.92 8.32
CA VAL A 93 -4.96 13.99 7.32
C VAL A 93 -5.46 14.64 6.04
N ASP A 94 -4.67 15.59 5.51
CA ASP A 94 -4.79 16.10 4.16
C ASP A 94 -3.41 16.18 3.50
N GLY A 95 -3.12 15.24 2.59
CA GLY A 95 -1.80 15.07 2.01
C GLY A 95 -0.75 14.88 3.10
N ASP A 96 0.18 15.82 3.23
CA ASP A 96 1.28 15.76 4.21
C ASP A 96 0.91 16.41 5.55
N THR A 97 -0.26 17.03 5.65
CA THR A 97 -0.63 17.85 6.80
C THR A 97 -1.43 17.06 7.82
N LEU A 98 -0.94 17.03 9.06
CA LEU A 98 -1.72 16.66 10.24
C LEU A 98 -2.49 17.87 10.78
N SER A 99 -3.81 17.73 10.92
CA SER A 99 -4.68 18.82 11.34
C SER A 99 -5.37 18.53 12.69
N THR A 100 -6.70 18.40 12.70
CA THR A 100 -7.53 18.25 13.90
C THR A 100 -6.99 17.14 14.79
N LYS A 101 -6.49 17.51 15.99
CA LYS A 101 -5.91 16.60 16.98
C LYS A 101 -6.97 16.16 17.99
N ASN A 102 -7.22 14.85 18.08
CA ASN A 102 -8.17 14.23 19.02
C ASN A 102 -7.41 13.34 20.01
N ILE A 103 -7.25 13.81 21.25
CA ILE A 103 -6.56 13.06 22.31
C ILE A 103 -7.52 12.06 22.95
N ASN A 104 -7.05 10.82 23.13
CA ASN A 104 -7.79 9.80 23.88
C ASN A 104 -7.54 9.94 25.39
N TYR A 105 -8.32 10.79 26.05
CA TYR A 105 -8.21 11.02 27.50
C TYR A 105 -8.51 9.79 28.38
N LYS A 106 -9.02 8.68 27.80
CA LYS A 106 -9.17 7.43 28.55
C LYS A 106 -7.84 6.72 28.76
N ASN A 107 -6.84 6.99 27.93
CA ASN A 107 -5.46 6.53 28.13
C ASN A 107 -4.68 7.55 28.99
N ALA A 108 -5.05 7.66 30.26
CA ALA A 108 -4.56 8.70 31.17
C ALA A 108 -3.02 8.72 31.35
N ASN A 109 -2.36 7.57 31.13
CA ASN A 109 -0.91 7.43 31.29
C ASN A 109 -0.11 8.15 30.20
N GLN A 110 -0.74 8.48 29.07
CA GLN A 110 -0.06 9.03 27.88
C GLN A 110 -0.52 10.45 27.54
N VAL A 111 -1.30 11.12 28.39
CA VAL A 111 -1.83 12.48 28.10
C VAL A 111 -0.70 13.48 27.84
N LYS A 112 0.39 13.42 28.62
CA LYS A 112 1.56 14.28 28.41
C LYS A 112 2.23 14.04 27.06
N TYR A 113 2.29 12.78 26.62
CA TYR A 113 2.82 12.42 25.31
C TYR A 113 1.86 12.89 24.19
N ALA A 114 0.55 12.71 24.36
CA ALA A 114 -0.47 13.18 23.42
C ALA A 114 -0.44 14.70 23.17
N GLU A 115 0.06 15.47 24.15
CA GLU A 115 0.26 16.91 24.04
C GLU A 115 1.50 17.28 23.23
N ASP A 116 2.57 16.49 23.27
CA ASP A 116 3.80 16.69 22.50
C ASP A 116 3.66 16.17 21.07
N THR A 117 3.48 17.09 20.12
CA THR A 117 3.20 16.73 18.73
C THR A 117 4.45 16.49 17.89
N SER A 118 5.66 16.75 18.42
CA SER A 118 6.88 16.74 17.61
C SER A 118 7.16 15.33 17.07
N GLN A 119 7.16 14.34 17.96
CA GLN A 119 7.35 12.94 17.55
C GLN A 119 6.20 12.44 16.65
N HIS A 120 4.96 12.85 16.89
CA HIS A 120 3.85 12.43 16.01
C HIS A 120 4.02 12.93 14.58
N LYS A 121 4.54 14.16 14.42
CA LYS A 121 4.86 14.71 13.10
C LYS A 121 6.01 13.95 12.46
N GLU A 122 7.06 13.65 13.20
CA GLU A 122 8.19 12.83 12.70
C GLU A 122 7.71 11.46 12.20
N LEU A 123 6.85 10.77 12.96
CA LEU A 123 6.29 9.47 12.55
C LEU A 123 5.47 9.57 11.25
N TRP A 124 4.64 10.61 11.14
CA TRP A 124 3.88 10.86 9.93
C TRP A 124 4.77 11.24 8.76
N GLU A 125 5.75 12.11 9.00
CA GLU A 125 6.74 12.57 8.02
C GLU A 125 7.54 11.39 7.46
N SER A 126 7.89 10.38 8.26
CA SER A 126 8.51 9.14 7.77
C SER A 126 7.63 8.41 6.78
N PHE A 127 6.35 8.20 7.11
CA PHE A 127 5.40 7.56 6.18
C PHE A 127 5.23 8.38 4.90
N THR A 128 5.05 9.69 5.00
CA THR A 128 4.86 10.57 3.84
C THR A 128 6.11 10.77 3.00
N THR A 129 7.29 10.59 3.60
CA THR A 129 8.57 10.60 2.87
C THR A 129 8.66 9.31 2.05
N ILE A 130 8.44 8.15 2.67
CA ILE A 130 8.57 6.84 2.03
C ILE A 130 7.49 6.62 0.95
N ILE A 131 6.23 6.92 1.27
CA ILE A 131 5.07 6.67 0.40
C ILE A 131 4.65 7.97 -0.32
N PRO A 132 4.76 8.03 -1.66
CA PRO A 132 4.33 9.16 -2.48
C PRO A 132 2.89 9.62 -2.21
N THR A 133 2.64 10.92 -2.34
CA THR A 133 1.35 11.55 -1.99
C THR A 133 0.16 11.01 -2.79
N ASP A 134 0.36 10.73 -4.07
CA ASP A 134 -0.65 10.18 -4.99
C ASP A 134 -1.09 8.77 -4.60
N LEU A 135 -0.21 7.98 -3.97
CA LEU A 135 -0.49 6.62 -3.51
C LEU A 135 -1.25 6.55 -2.17
N ARG A 136 -1.35 7.66 -1.44
CA ARG A 136 -2.00 7.72 -0.11
C ARG A 136 -3.13 8.74 -0.03
N THR A 137 -3.73 9.09 -1.17
CA THR A 137 -4.83 10.06 -1.25
C THR A 137 -6.07 9.64 -0.44
N ASN A 138 -6.26 8.34 -0.21
CA ASN A 138 -7.33 7.76 0.60
C ASN A 138 -7.03 7.72 2.10
N VAL A 139 -5.81 8.02 2.55
CA VAL A 139 -5.47 8.08 3.98
C VAL A 139 -5.98 9.41 4.55
N LYS A 140 -7.05 9.36 5.34
CA LYS A 140 -7.74 10.54 5.91
C LYS A 140 -7.59 10.68 7.41
N SER A 141 -7.03 9.66 8.07
CA SER A 141 -6.77 9.66 9.50
C SER A 141 -5.40 9.07 9.82
N PHE A 142 -4.72 9.63 10.82
CA PHE A 142 -3.46 9.12 11.34
C PHE A 142 -3.55 9.00 12.86
N SER A 143 -3.26 7.83 13.41
CA SER A 143 -3.28 7.56 14.84
C SER A 143 -1.90 7.18 15.36
N VAL A 144 -1.52 7.78 16.48
CA VAL A 144 -0.38 7.32 17.27
C VAL A 144 -0.93 6.55 18.46
N PHE A 145 -0.45 5.33 18.64
CA PHE A 145 -0.85 4.44 19.72
C PHE A 145 0.38 3.81 20.37
N SER A 146 0.18 3.09 21.48
CA SER A 146 1.15 2.09 21.90
C SER A 146 0.55 1.03 22.81
N ASP A 147 0.87 -0.24 22.55
CA ASP A 147 0.57 -1.37 23.43
C ASP A 147 1.85 -2.02 24.01
N GLY A 148 2.97 -1.29 23.94
CA GLY A 148 4.29 -1.74 24.35
C GLY A 148 5.04 -2.44 23.21
N ALA A 149 6.33 -2.71 23.41
CA ALA A 149 7.19 -3.18 22.33
C ALA A 149 6.75 -4.53 21.73
N SER A 150 6.83 -4.64 20.40
CA SER A 150 6.74 -5.86 19.60
C SER A 150 5.38 -6.56 19.59
N ASN A 151 4.32 -5.88 20.01
CA ASN A 151 2.94 -6.33 19.91
C ASN A 151 2.33 -5.87 18.60
N LEU A 152 1.44 -4.87 18.60
CA LEU A 152 0.88 -4.31 17.36
C LEU A 152 1.81 -3.19 16.86
N LEU A 153 2.55 -3.42 15.78
CA LEU A 153 3.53 -2.44 15.27
C LEU A 153 2.87 -1.28 14.51
N GLY A 154 1.78 -1.58 13.82
CA GLY A 154 1.05 -0.67 12.96
C GLY A 154 -0.29 -1.28 12.57
N TYR A 155 -1.12 -0.48 11.95
CA TYR A 155 -2.35 -0.96 11.31
C TYR A 155 -2.84 0.01 10.26
N VAL A 156 -3.63 -0.51 9.32
CA VAL A 156 -4.64 0.26 8.60
C VAL A 156 -6.04 -0.28 8.88
N ASP A 157 -7.01 0.63 8.97
CA ASP A 157 -8.43 0.31 9.11
C ASP A 157 -9.23 1.24 8.20
N SER A 158 -10.26 0.70 7.54
CA SER A 158 -11.18 1.54 6.76
C SER A 158 -12.04 2.41 7.67
N LEU A 159 -12.23 3.67 7.27
CA LEU A 159 -13.05 4.67 7.97
C LEU A 159 -14.51 4.68 7.51
N ASP A 160 -14.81 3.98 6.42
CA ASP A 160 -16.14 3.88 5.84
C ASP A 160 -16.45 2.46 5.39
N TYR A 161 -17.70 2.21 5.03
CA TYR A 161 -18.12 0.87 4.63
C TYR A 161 -17.54 0.46 3.27
N ASN A 162 -17.26 1.43 2.39
CA ASN A 162 -16.87 1.19 1.00
C ASN A 162 -15.37 0.93 0.82
N GLY A 163 -14.54 1.17 1.85
CA GLY A 163 -13.10 1.10 1.69
C GLY A 163 -12.52 2.32 0.95
N ASP A 164 -13.26 3.43 0.88
CA ASP A 164 -12.86 4.64 0.13
C ASP A 164 -11.82 5.45 0.90
N THR A 165 -11.92 5.45 2.24
CA THR A 165 -11.04 6.21 3.14
C THR A 165 -10.50 5.34 4.27
N TRP A 166 -9.26 5.63 4.68
CA TRP A 166 -8.49 4.78 5.58
C TRP A 166 -7.80 5.57 6.68
N GLN A 167 -7.57 4.89 7.80
CA GLN A 167 -6.72 5.33 8.89
C GLN A 167 -5.43 4.54 8.88
N LEU A 168 -4.28 5.23 9.00
CA LEU A 168 -3.01 4.62 9.38
C LEU A 168 -2.80 4.78 10.89
N GLY A 169 -2.44 3.70 11.56
CA GLY A 169 -1.99 3.69 12.95
C GLY A 169 -0.55 3.25 13.07
N VAL A 170 0.24 3.94 13.90
CA VAL A 170 1.65 3.60 14.17
C VAL A 170 1.89 3.48 15.68
N ASP A 171 2.62 2.44 16.10
CA ASP A 171 3.13 2.33 17.47
C ASP A 171 4.44 3.11 17.62
N TYR A 172 4.41 4.19 18.41
CA TYR A 172 5.59 5.01 18.64
C TYR A 172 6.69 4.31 19.46
N ALA A 173 6.34 3.27 20.24
CA ALA A 173 7.32 2.51 21.01
C ALA A 173 8.20 1.65 20.11
N ASP A 174 7.63 1.13 19.01
CA ASP A 174 8.30 0.28 18.04
C ASP A 174 8.98 1.07 16.91
N SER A 175 8.74 2.37 16.80
CA SER A 175 9.38 3.23 15.79
C SER A 175 10.88 3.46 16.02
N LYS A 176 11.42 3.06 17.18
CA LYS A 176 12.83 3.26 17.57
C LYS A 176 13.80 2.30 16.88
N ASP A 177 13.30 1.17 16.38
CA ASP A 177 14.08 0.30 15.49
C ASP A 177 13.67 0.63 14.05
N GLU A 178 14.43 1.52 13.41
CA GLU A 178 14.16 2.01 12.05
C GLU A 178 13.91 0.89 11.05
N LYS A 179 14.66 -0.22 11.13
CA LYS A 179 14.46 -1.36 10.22
C LYS A 179 13.08 -1.98 10.38
N ASN A 180 12.60 -2.13 11.62
CA ASN A 180 11.27 -2.67 11.89
C ASN A 180 10.19 -1.65 11.55
N PHE A 181 10.47 -0.38 11.81
CA PHE A 181 9.54 0.70 11.53
C PHE A 181 9.30 0.86 10.03
N TYR A 182 10.33 0.98 9.21
CA TYR A 182 10.18 1.10 7.75
C TYR A 182 9.57 -0.15 7.11
N TYR A 183 9.90 -1.33 7.61
CA TYR A 183 9.20 -2.57 7.23
C TYR A 183 7.70 -2.43 7.48
N THR A 184 7.32 -2.00 8.68
CA THR A 184 5.92 -1.85 9.09
C THR A 184 5.19 -0.83 8.22
N LEU A 185 5.79 0.34 7.95
CA LEU A 185 5.17 1.35 7.09
C LEU A 185 4.92 0.85 5.66
N ILE A 186 5.87 0.09 5.10
CA ILE A 186 5.73 -0.49 3.76
C ILE A 186 4.67 -1.61 3.76
N HIS A 187 4.59 -2.41 4.83
CA HIS A 187 3.56 -3.42 5.04
C HIS A 187 2.16 -2.82 5.09
N GLU A 188 1.96 -1.79 5.91
CA GLU A 188 0.69 -1.10 6.02
C GLU A 188 0.27 -0.43 4.71
N TYR A 189 1.23 0.07 3.92
CA TYR A 189 0.93 0.52 2.55
C TYR A 189 0.51 -0.64 1.64
N GLY A 190 1.09 -1.83 1.80
CA GLY A 190 0.65 -3.04 1.09
C GLY A 190 -0.84 -3.34 1.28
N HIS A 191 -1.36 -3.12 2.48
CA HIS A 191 -2.80 -3.21 2.75
C HIS A 191 -3.59 -2.11 2.02
N LEU A 192 -3.16 -0.85 2.06
CA LEU A 192 -3.82 0.25 1.33
C LEU A 192 -3.87 0.00 -0.19
N LEU A 193 -2.79 -0.56 -0.74
CA LEU A 193 -2.66 -0.91 -2.15
C LEU A 193 -3.62 -2.04 -2.56
N THR A 194 -3.88 -3.00 -1.67
CA THR A 194 -4.53 -4.27 -2.03
C THR A 194 -5.96 -4.42 -1.50
N LEU A 195 -6.38 -3.56 -0.57
CA LEU A 195 -7.70 -3.64 0.09
C LEU A 195 -8.60 -2.42 -0.12
N SER A 196 -8.11 -1.36 -0.78
CA SER A 196 -8.92 -0.17 -1.08
C SER A 196 -10.10 -0.47 -2.01
N SER A 197 -11.00 0.50 -2.15
CA SER A 197 -12.20 0.44 -3.01
C SER A 197 -11.93 0.08 -4.49
N ASP A 198 -10.71 0.33 -4.99
CA ASP A 198 -10.32 -0.07 -6.35
C ASP A 198 -10.06 -1.59 -6.44
N GLN A 199 -9.79 -2.25 -5.32
CA GLN A 199 -9.47 -3.67 -5.22
C GLN A 199 -10.64 -4.51 -4.72
N MET A 200 -11.46 -3.93 -3.83
CA MET A 200 -12.54 -4.60 -3.08
C MET A 200 -13.87 -3.85 -3.24
N VAL A 201 -14.98 -4.58 -3.33
CA VAL A 201 -16.33 -4.02 -3.39
C VAL A 201 -17.13 -4.39 -2.15
N SER A 202 -17.63 -3.35 -1.48
CA SER A 202 -18.45 -3.44 -0.27
C SER A 202 -19.93 -3.58 -0.59
N ASN A 203 -20.35 -4.75 -1.07
CA ASN A 203 -21.77 -5.14 -1.13
C ASN A 203 -21.93 -6.66 -1.23
N TYR A 204 -21.11 -7.41 -0.49
CA TYR A 204 -21.13 -8.86 -0.58
C TYR A 204 -22.32 -9.46 0.17
N ASP A 205 -23.21 -10.17 -0.53
CA ASP A 205 -24.26 -10.96 0.10
C ASP A 205 -23.68 -12.26 0.65
N TRP A 206 -23.39 -12.27 1.95
CA TRP A 206 -22.86 -13.44 2.65
C TRP A 206 -23.78 -14.68 2.59
N LYS A 207 -25.03 -14.54 2.11
CA LYS A 207 -26.00 -15.63 2.00
C LYS A 207 -25.79 -16.54 0.78
N THR A 208 -24.99 -16.14 -0.21
CA THR A 208 -24.71 -16.94 -1.42
C THR A 208 -23.36 -17.65 -1.39
N THR A 209 -22.74 -17.82 -0.21
CA THR A 209 -21.40 -18.39 0.02
C THR A 209 -21.29 -19.91 -0.21
N GLY A 210 -22.06 -20.44 -1.17
CA GLY A 210 -21.97 -21.82 -1.63
C GLY A 210 -21.55 -21.84 -3.10
N GLU A 211 -20.52 -22.64 -3.40
CA GLU A 211 -19.97 -22.97 -4.73
C GLU A 211 -18.82 -22.07 -5.19
N LYS A 212 -17.58 -22.58 -5.02
CA LYS A 212 -16.30 -22.08 -5.59
C LYS A 212 -16.29 -20.56 -5.84
N GLU A 213 -15.88 -19.81 -4.84
CA GLU A 213 -15.71 -18.36 -4.95
C GLU A 213 -14.87 -18.01 -6.19
N ALA A 214 -15.53 -17.45 -7.22
CA ALA A 214 -14.86 -16.99 -8.43
C ALA A 214 -13.84 -15.89 -8.14
N THR A 215 -14.03 -15.15 -7.02
CA THR A 215 -13.10 -14.16 -6.51
C THR A 215 -12.99 -14.19 -4.99
N TYR A 216 -11.86 -13.73 -4.47
CA TYR A 216 -11.61 -13.66 -3.02
C TYR A 216 -12.65 -12.82 -2.28
N SER A 217 -13.03 -13.23 -1.06
CA SER A 217 -13.95 -12.48 -0.19
C SER A 217 -13.48 -12.52 1.26
N SER A 218 -13.60 -11.40 1.96
CA SER A 218 -13.25 -11.27 3.37
C SER A 218 -14.06 -10.18 4.08
N PHE A 219 -13.65 -9.80 5.29
CA PHE A 219 -14.24 -8.68 6.02
C PHE A 219 -14.16 -7.36 5.23
N TYR A 220 -13.14 -7.18 4.40
CA TYR A 220 -12.94 -5.98 3.58
C TYR A 220 -13.82 -5.95 2.31
N GLY A 221 -14.66 -6.97 2.09
CA GLY A 221 -15.56 -7.06 0.94
C GLY A 221 -15.18 -8.20 -0.01
N LYS A 222 -15.69 -8.12 -1.24
CA LYS A 222 -15.37 -9.07 -2.31
C LYS A 222 -14.39 -8.42 -3.28
N SER A 223 -13.32 -9.12 -3.63
CA SER A 223 -12.33 -8.60 -4.56
C SER A 223 -12.87 -8.50 -5.99
N ASN A 224 -12.47 -7.44 -6.70
CA ASN A 224 -12.67 -7.33 -8.14
C ASN A 224 -11.91 -8.46 -8.87
N THR A 225 -12.42 -8.92 -10.00
CA THR A 225 -11.84 -10.08 -10.71
C THR A 225 -10.38 -9.86 -11.14
N ASP A 226 -10.04 -8.63 -11.47
CA ASP A 226 -8.74 -8.17 -11.94
C ASP A 226 -7.90 -7.47 -10.87
N SER A 227 -8.38 -7.41 -9.61
CA SER A 227 -7.61 -6.82 -8.52
C SER A 227 -6.37 -7.64 -8.18
N TYR A 228 -5.35 -6.98 -7.63
CA TYR A 228 -4.13 -7.63 -7.17
C TYR A 228 -4.45 -8.70 -6.12
N MET A 229 -5.36 -8.38 -5.19
CA MET A 229 -5.80 -9.32 -4.15
C MET A 229 -6.43 -10.58 -4.77
N ASN A 230 -7.31 -10.41 -5.77
CA ASN A 230 -7.91 -11.58 -6.40
C ASN A 230 -6.90 -12.42 -7.19
N LEU A 231 -6.08 -11.77 -8.02
CA LEU A 231 -5.07 -12.44 -8.83
C LEU A 231 -4.06 -13.20 -7.95
N TYR A 232 -3.70 -12.62 -6.81
CA TYR A 232 -2.82 -13.25 -5.82
C TYR A 232 -3.51 -14.46 -5.16
N TYR A 233 -4.73 -14.29 -4.67
CA TYR A 233 -5.52 -15.35 -4.06
C TYR A 233 -5.70 -16.55 -5.00
N GLN A 234 -6.14 -16.30 -6.24
CA GLN A 234 -6.35 -17.34 -7.25
C GLN A 234 -5.06 -18.09 -7.57
N LYS A 235 -3.93 -17.39 -7.60
CA LYS A 235 -2.64 -17.98 -7.95
C LYS A 235 -2.02 -18.80 -6.83
N PHE A 236 -2.21 -18.38 -5.58
CA PHE A 236 -1.43 -18.91 -4.48
C PHE A 236 -2.23 -19.60 -3.39
N TRP A 237 -3.51 -19.28 -3.18
CA TRP A 237 -4.26 -19.70 -2.00
C TRP A 237 -5.27 -20.82 -2.23
N LEU A 238 -5.73 -21.05 -3.47
CA LEU A 238 -6.83 -22.00 -3.75
C LEU A 238 -6.58 -23.41 -3.19
N ASP A 239 -5.34 -23.89 -3.23
CA ASP A 239 -4.99 -25.27 -2.85
C ASP A 239 -5.10 -25.53 -1.34
N TYR A 240 -4.92 -24.50 -0.49
CA TYR A 240 -4.96 -24.62 0.97
C TYR A 240 -6.03 -23.75 1.65
N TYR A 241 -6.79 -22.94 0.91
CA TYR A 241 -7.77 -22.03 1.52
C TYR A 241 -8.84 -22.75 2.35
N GLN A 242 -9.34 -23.89 1.88
CA GLN A 242 -10.33 -24.69 2.62
C GLN A 242 -9.75 -25.27 3.91
N GLU A 243 -8.49 -25.73 3.88
CA GLU A 243 -7.78 -26.22 5.06
C GLU A 243 -7.56 -25.08 6.06
N TRP A 244 -7.06 -23.94 5.59
CA TRP A 244 -6.83 -22.74 6.39
C TRP A 244 -8.11 -22.26 7.09
N GLN A 245 -9.25 -22.24 6.40
CA GLN A 245 -10.55 -21.84 6.98
C GLN A 245 -11.00 -22.77 8.12
N GLN A 246 -10.80 -24.08 7.99
CA GLN A 246 -11.26 -25.06 9.00
C GLN A 246 -10.54 -24.95 10.33
N LEU A 247 -9.33 -24.39 10.33
CA LEU A 247 -8.44 -24.39 11.46
C LEU A 247 -8.54 -23.11 12.32
N ASN A 248 -9.49 -22.22 12.01
CA ASN A 248 -9.69 -20.92 12.68
C ASN A 248 -8.36 -20.16 12.88
N LYS A 249 -7.48 -20.21 11.87
CA LYS A 249 -6.08 -19.78 11.98
C LYS A 249 -5.94 -18.31 12.38
N GLN A 250 -6.90 -17.46 12.04
CA GLN A 250 -6.94 -16.06 12.49
C GLN A 250 -6.82 -15.93 14.03
N ASN A 251 -7.38 -16.88 14.78
CA ASN A 251 -7.53 -16.77 16.24
C ASN A 251 -6.69 -17.78 17.04
N ASP A 252 -6.03 -18.74 16.38
CA ASP A 252 -5.24 -19.78 17.05
C ASP A 252 -3.77 -19.76 16.62
N THR A 253 -2.90 -19.21 17.48
CA THR A 253 -1.46 -19.12 17.28
C THR A 253 -0.80 -20.49 17.11
N ALA A 254 -1.23 -21.52 17.84
CA ALA A 254 -0.66 -22.86 17.71
C ALA A 254 -1.02 -23.45 16.35
N ALA A 255 -2.27 -23.24 15.91
CA ALA A 255 -2.70 -23.63 14.59
C ALA A 255 -1.92 -22.89 13.49
N LYS A 256 -1.70 -21.58 13.60
CA LYS A 256 -0.86 -20.80 12.64
C LYS A 256 0.55 -21.38 12.53
N ASN A 257 1.20 -21.60 13.66
CA ASN A 257 2.56 -22.14 13.70
C ASN A 257 2.64 -23.53 13.07
N ALA A 258 1.65 -24.40 13.34
CA ALA A 258 1.59 -25.73 12.75
C ALA A 258 1.45 -25.67 11.22
N PHE A 259 0.55 -24.83 10.72
CA PHE A 259 0.33 -24.65 9.29
C PHE A 259 1.54 -24.04 8.58
N TYR A 260 2.17 -23.02 9.17
CA TYR A 260 3.43 -22.51 8.63
C TYR A 260 4.52 -23.58 8.60
N THR A 261 4.62 -24.43 9.64
CA THR A 261 5.62 -25.50 9.67
C THR A 261 5.40 -26.52 8.54
N GLU A 262 4.15 -26.80 8.19
CA GLU A 262 3.78 -27.70 7.09
C GLU A 262 4.00 -27.07 5.71
N HIS A 263 3.81 -25.75 5.58
CA HIS A 263 3.90 -25.00 4.32
C HIS A 263 5.05 -23.98 4.29
N ALA A 264 6.16 -24.25 4.98
CA ALA A 264 7.20 -23.24 5.22
C ALA A 264 7.85 -22.70 3.92
N GLU A 265 7.89 -23.47 2.85
CA GLU A 265 8.42 -23.03 1.55
C GLU A 265 7.42 -22.18 0.73
N ASP A 266 6.17 -22.11 1.20
CA ASP A 266 5.07 -21.43 0.51
C ASP A 266 4.79 -20.04 1.06
N PHE A 267 5.35 -19.68 2.22
CA PHE A 267 5.12 -18.39 2.88
C PHE A 267 6.45 -17.71 3.21
N LEU A 268 6.50 -16.39 3.01
CA LEU A 268 7.71 -15.59 3.27
C LEU A 268 7.99 -15.44 4.77
N THR A 269 6.95 -15.45 5.59
CA THR A 269 7.04 -15.37 7.04
C THR A 269 5.96 -16.21 7.72
N PRO A 270 6.12 -16.57 9.00
CA PRO A 270 5.03 -17.16 9.80
C PRO A 270 3.82 -16.25 9.96
N TYR A 271 3.98 -14.94 9.77
CA TYR A 271 2.87 -14.01 9.89
C TYR A 271 1.95 -14.04 8.66
N ALA A 272 2.52 -14.28 7.48
CA ALA A 272 1.78 -14.40 6.22
C ALA A 272 0.66 -15.46 6.24
N VAL A 273 0.75 -16.49 7.09
CA VAL A 273 -0.32 -17.50 7.21
C VAL A 273 -1.56 -17.00 7.96
N THR A 274 -1.51 -15.79 8.52
CA THR A 274 -2.61 -15.24 9.32
C THR A 274 -3.88 -15.13 8.50
N HIS A 275 -3.80 -14.61 7.27
CA HIS A 275 -4.86 -14.60 6.25
C HIS A 275 -4.27 -14.12 4.91
N PRO A 276 -4.97 -14.33 3.76
CA PRO A 276 -4.49 -13.91 2.45
C PRO A 276 -4.09 -12.44 2.34
N GLU A 277 -4.74 -11.54 3.09
CA GLU A 277 -4.43 -10.11 3.11
C GLU A 277 -3.07 -9.83 3.78
N GLU A 278 -2.70 -10.54 4.85
CA GLU A 278 -1.34 -10.40 5.40
C GLU A 278 -0.29 -10.99 4.46
N ASP A 279 -0.59 -12.12 3.80
CA ASP A 279 0.36 -12.74 2.87
C ASP A 279 0.69 -11.85 1.68
N ILE A 280 -0.30 -11.17 1.10
CA ILE A 280 -0.07 -10.24 0.00
C ILE A 280 0.65 -8.97 0.49
N ALA A 281 0.36 -8.46 1.69
CA ALA A 281 1.06 -7.31 2.27
C ALA A 281 2.52 -7.63 2.64
N GLU A 282 2.79 -8.82 3.18
CA GLU A 282 4.15 -9.34 3.40
C GLU A 282 4.86 -9.51 2.05
N SER A 283 4.19 -10.08 1.05
CA SER A 283 4.75 -10.25 -0.30
C SER A 283 5.09 -8.92 -0.95
N TRP A 284 4.28 -7.88 -0.74
CA TRP A 284 4.55 -6.52 -1.19
C TRP A 284 5.79 -5.96 -0.50
N THR A 285 5.89 -6.15 0.82
CA THR A 285 7.03 -5.69 1.61
C THR A 285 8.34 -6.35 1.17
N PHE A 286 8.32 -7.66 0.93
CA PHE A 286 9.47 -8.37 0.37
C PHE A 286 9.77 -7.90 -1.06
N PHE A 287 8.75 -7.76 -1.92
CA PHE A 287 8.93 -7.22 -3.28
C PHE A 287 9.68 -5.90 -3.26
N VAL A 288 9.34 -4.98 -2.36
CA VAL A 288 10.06 -3.71 -2.22
C VAL A 288 11.47 -3.90 -1.65
N LEU A 289 11.64 -4.69 -0.57
CA LEU A 289 12.86 -4.72 0.24
C LEU A 289 13.86 -5.83 -0.11
N SER A 290 13.63 -6.61 -1.16
CA SER A 290 14.59 -7.57 -1.71
C SER A 290 14.72 -7.47 -3.23
N PRO A 291 15.86 -7.91 -3.79
CA PRO A 291 16.00 -8.11 -5.24
C PRO A 291 15.09 -9.22 -5.75
N LYS A 292 14.86 -9.24 -7.07
CA LYS A 292 14.11 -10.29 -7.75
C LYS A 292 14.71 -11.68 -7.53
N GLU A 293 13.86 -12.65 -7.19
CA GLU A 293 14.26 -14.04 -6.92
C GLU A 293 14.11 -14.95 -8.14
N SER A 294 14.60 -16.19 -8.04
CA SER A 294 14.60 -17.17 -9.15
C SER A 294 13.30 -17.96 -9.34
N ASN A 295 12.27 -17.75 -8.51
CA ASN A 295 10.97 -18.44 -8.54
C ASN A 295 11.04 -19.97 -8.31
N THR A 296 12.01 -20.47 -7.54
CA THR A 296 12.15 -21.90 -7.23
C THR A 296 11.12 -22.38 -6.21
N THR A 297 10.78 -21.55 -5.21
CA THR A 297 9.74 -21.84 -4.20
C THR A 297 8.46 -21.05 -4.44
N ILE A 298 7.35 -21.44 -3.80
CA ILE A 298 6.11 -20.64 -3.85
C ILE A 298 6.30 -19.29 -3.15
N ALA A 299 7.02 -19.23 -2.02
CA ALA A 299 7.37 -17.97 -1.36
C ALA A 299 8.10 -16.98 -2.30
N GLN A 300 9.07 -17.46 -3.08
CA GLN A 300 9.76 -16.61 -4.07
C GLN A 300 8.83 -16.13 -5.19
N LYS A 301 7.89 -16.98 -5.64
CA LYS A 301 6.88 -16.60 -6.64
C LYS A 301 5.91 -15.54 -6.10
N LYS A 302 5.56 -15.62 -4.81
CA LYS A 302 4.74 -14.62 -4.12
C LYS A 302 5.48 -13.28 -4.01
N GLN A 303 6.75 -13.28 -3.59
CA GLN A 303 7.58 -12.06 -3.61
C GLN A 303 7.64 -11.46 -5.02
N ASN A 304 7.87 -12.29 -6.04
CA ASN A 304 8.01 -11.81 -7.41
C ASN A 304 6.68 -11.46 -8.09
N PHE A 305 5.54 -11.66 -7.42
CA PHE A 305 4.21 -11.46 -7.99
C PHE A 305 4.05 -10.06 -8.61
N PHE A 306 4.56 -9.03 -7.95
CA PHE A 306 4.32 -7.65 -8.38
C PHE A 306 5.15 -7.22 -9.60
N TYR A 307 6.21 -7.96 -9.98
CA TYR A 307 6.99 -7.66 -11.19
C TYR A 307 6.18 -7.81 -12.50
N GLN A 308 5.00 -8.43 -12.47
CA GLN A 308 4.14 -8.53 -13.66
C GLN A 308 3.34 -7.24 -13.94
N PHE A 309 3.40 -6.25 -13.04
CA PHE A 309 2.67 -4.99 -13.10
C PHE A 309 3.69 -3.85 -13.24
N PRO A 310 3.92 -3.31 -14.46
CA PRO A 310 4.95 -2.29 -14.71
C PRO A 310 4.83 -1.05 -13.81
N GLU A 311 3.60 -0.63 -13.53
CA GLU A 311 3.28 0.47 -12.61
C GLU A 311 3.77 0.21 -11.18
N LEU A 312 3.71 -1.04 -10.71
CA LEU A 312 4.18 -1.39 -9.37
C LEU A 312 5.71 -1.50 -9.31
N VAL A 313 6.37 -1.82 -10.43
CA VAL A 313 7.84 -1.76 -10.55
C VAL A 313 8.34 -0.30 -10.46
N GLU A 314 7.62 0.64 -11.09
CA GLU A 314 7.89 2.07 -10.96
C GLU A 314 7.70 2.56 -9.52
N ILE A 315 6.56 2.22 -8.89
CA ILE A 315 6.26 2.55 -7.49
C ILE A 315 7.32 1.98 -6.55
N ARG A 316 7.76 0.72 -6.75
CA ARG A 316 8.84 0.13 -5.96
C ARG A 316 10.11 0.97 -6.02
N THR A 317 10.53 1.36 -7.22
CA THR A 317 11.76 2.16 -7.39
C THR A 317 11.64 3.53 -6.73
N GLU A 318 10.47 4.17 -6.82
CA GLU A 318 10.20 5.42 -6.13
C GLU A 318 10.22 5.26 -4.60
N ILE A 319 9.55 4.25 -4.06
CA ILE A 319 9.56 3.95 -2.61
C ILE A 319 11.00 3.70 -2.13
N LEU A 320 11.83 2.97 -2.88
CA LEU A 320 13.22 2.71 -2.50
C LEU A 320 14.09 3.96 -2.53
N LYS A 321 13.89 4.85 -3.52
CA LYS A 321 14.55 6.15 -3.58
C LYS A 321 14.17 7.04 -2.39
N ASN A 322 12.89 7.02 -2.04
CA ASN A 322 12.35 7.79 -0.93
C ASN A 322 12.80 7.24 0.42
N LEU A 323 12.80 5.92 0.58
CA LEU A 323 13.35 5.23 1.74
C LEU A 323 14.84 5.53 1.93
N LEU A 324 15.61 5.65 0.85
CA LEU A 324 17.00 6.10 0.93
C LEU A 324 17.13 7.55 1.42
N THR A 325 16.16 8.40 1.11
CA THR A 325 16.13 9.79 1.63
C THR A 325 15.77 9.80 3.11
N GLU A 326 14.80 8.97 3.51
CA GLU A 326 14.44 8.79 4.92
C GLU A 326 15.60 8.26 5.75
N ALA A 327 16.24 7.17 5.30
CA ALA A 327 17.38 6.54 5.98
C ALA A 327 18.66 7.41 6.04
N LYS A 328 18.67 8.60 5.42
CA LYS A 328 19.76 9.59 5.50
C LYS A 328 19.50 10.69 6.53
N LYS A 329 18.31 10.72 7.15
CA LYS A 329 17.98 11.69 8.21
C LYS A 329 18.72 11.37 9.51
N ASP A 330 19.01 10.10 9.73
CA ASP A 330 19.80 9.55 10.85
C ASP A 330 21.29 9.40 10.47
#